data_AF-A0A9N8PKE1-F1
#
_entry.id   AF-A0A9N8PKE1-F1
#
_cell.length_a   1.000
_cell.length_b   1.000
_cell.length_c   1.000
_cell.angle_alpha   90.00
_cell.angle_beta   90.00
_cell.angle_gamma   90.00
#
_symmetry.space_group_name_H-M   'P 1'
#
loop_
_entity.id
_entity.type
_entity.pdbx_description
1 polymer ?
#
loop_
_entity_poly.entity_id
_entity_poly.type
_entity_poly.pdbx_seq_one_letter_code
_entity_poly.pdbx_strand_id
1 'polypeptide(L)'
;MPDPYVGILLNLTSDEVQELKSCIRHHLRSPTVVDSTFDIYHPALAPTAPTYRELLCRGGAARLGWHLSPSKETTLIRSTVAFAVSLDFPHLFKEPASLEEYRREWVPNAFECYSIVPHQFRRDILARLIDICAEDMKEDKRLRYNATDPKPYFKKPALPPELRRDASENKRAHIEPPQANTSNNLKRSH
;
A
#
# COMPACT_ATOMS: atom_id res chain seq x y z
N MET A 1 -7.82 -1.70 -9.02
CA MET A 1 -7.34 -3.03 -8.57
C MET A 1 -8.18 -3.42 -7.37
N PRO A 2 -8.93 -4.53 -7.43
CA PRO A 2 -9.77 -4.94 -6.31
C PRO A 2 -8.94 -5.27 -5.06
N ASP A 3 -9.46 -4.91 -3.90
CA ASP A 3 -8.80 -5.09 -2.59
C ASP A 3 -8.30 -6.53 -2.32
N PRO A 4 -9.02 -7.62 -2.72
CA PRO A 4 -8.51 -8.99 -2.58
C PRO A 4 -7.20 -9.26 -3.31
N TYR A 5 -6.98 -8.65 -4.48
CA TYR A 5 -5.72 -8.82 -5.22
C TYR A 5 -4.57 -8.09 -4.51
N VAL A 6 -4.83 -6.92 -3.92
CA VAL A 6 -3.83 -6.22 -3.09
C VAL A 6 -3.44 -7.08 -1.90
N GLY A 7 -4.44 -7.67 -1.23
CA GLY A 7 -4.24 -8.59 -0.11
C GLY A 7 -3.36 -9.77 -0.49
N ILE A 8 -3.66 -10.44 -1.61
CA ILE A 8 -2.84 -11.57 -2.09
C ILE A 8 -1.42 -11.12 -2.46
N LEU A 9 -1.28 -10.04 -3.23
CA LEU A 9 0.01 -9.59 -3.76
C LEU A 9 0.92 -8.94 -2.71
N LEU A 10 0.38 -8.45 -1.60
CA LEU A 10 1.17 -7.89 -0.50
C LEU A 10 1.14 -8.78 0.76
N ASN A 11 0.49 -9.94 0.68
CA ASN A 11 0.24 -10.82 1.81
C ASN A 11 -0.39 -10.09 3.01
N LEU A 12 -1.46 -9.35 2.74
CA LEU A 12 -2.23 -8.55 3.70
C LEU A 12 -3.65 -9.09 3.87
N THR A 13 -4.17 -8.97 5.08
CA THR A 13 -5.59 -9.14 5.38
C THR A 13 -6.43 -7.99 4.80
N SER A 14 -7.74 -8.18 4.70
CA SER A 14 -8.66 -7.13 4.24
C SER A 14 -8.55 -5.85 5.09
N ASP A 15 -8.41 -6.00 6.41
CA ASP A 15 -8.28 -4.86 7.31
C ASP A 15 -6.96 -4.11 7.12
N GLU A 16 -5.85 -4.82 6.90
CA GLU A 16 -4.55 -4.20 6.59
C GLU A 16 -4.56 -3.48 5.23
N VAL A 17 -5.26 -4.02 4.24
CA VAL A 17 -5.47 -3.32 2.95
C VAL A 17 -6.24 -2.02 3.17
N GLN A 18 -7.28 -2.02 4.02
CA GLN A 18 -8.01 -0.79 4.34
C GLN A 18 -7.15 0.21 5.12
N GLU A 19 -6.31 -0.25 6.06
CA GLU A 19 -5.37 0.60 6.79
C GLU A 19 -4.36 1.25 5.82
N LEU A 20 -3.81 0.48 4.89
CA LEU A 20 -2.91 0.97 3.85
C LEU A 20 -3.58 2.02 2.96
N LYS A 21 -4.80 1.75 2.45
CA LYS A 21 -5.56 2.71 1.63
C LYS A 21 -5.87 3.99 2.42
N SER A 22 -6.21 3.86 3.69
CA SER A 22 -6.46 5.02 4.55
C SER A 22 -5.21 5.87 4.77
N CYS A 23 -4.05 5.24 4.99
CA CYS A 23 -2.77 5.93 5.07
C CYS A 23 -2.43 6.66 3.76
N ILE A 24 -2.66 6.01 2.62
CA ILE A 24 -2.46 6.63 1.30
C ILE A 24 -3.35 7.88 1.15
N ARG A 25 -4.65 7.77 1.47
CA ARG A 25 -5.57 8.92 1.43
C ARG A 25 -5.15 10.04 2.37
N HIS A 26 -4.66 9.70 3.57
CA HIS A 26 -4.11 10.67 4.51
C HIS A 26 -3.00 11.51 3.86
N HIS A 27 -2.02 10.87 3.22
CA HIS A 27 -0.93 11.56 2.54
C HIS A 27 -1.39 12.31 1.28
N LEU A 28 -2.38 11.79 0.55
CA LEU A 28 -2.97 12.47 -0.62
C LEU A 28 -3.69 13.78 -0.26
N ARG A 29 -4.15 13.94 0.98
CA ARG A 29 -4.76 15.19 1.48
C ARG A 29 -3.72 16.27 1.81
N SER A 30 -2.44 15.95 1.82
CA SER A 30 -1.39 16.94 2.04
C SER A 30 -1.19 17.80 0.79
N PRO A 31 -0.90 19.11 0.96
CA PRO A 31 -0.53 19.97 -0.16
C PRO A 31 0.67 19.40 -0.93
N THR A 32 0.57 19.43 -2.25
CA THR A 32 1.70 19.09 -3.14
C THR A 32 2.66 20.27 -3.23
N VAL A 33 3.91 19.99 -3.63
CA VAL A 33 4.97 21.01 -3.75
C VAL A 33 4.68 22.08 -4.82
N VAL A 34 3.69 21.84 -5.70
CA VAL A 34 3.37 22.75 -6.81
C VAL A 34 1.92 23.20 -6.68
N ASP A 35 1.72 24.51 -6.72
CA ASP A 35 0.40 25.12 -6.73
C ASP A 35 -0.31 24.91 -8.08
N SER A 36 -1.64 24.93 -8.07
CA SER A 36 -2.39 24.86 -9.32
C SER A 36 -2.37 26.22 -10.00
N THR A 37 -1.86 26.33 -11.22
CA THR A 37 -1.94 27.58 -12.00
C THR A 37 -3.26 27.71 -12.78
N PHE A 38 -4.05 26.63 -12.83
CA PHE A 38 -5.33 26.54 -13.53
C PHE A 38 -6.38 25.80 -12.68
N ASP A 39 -7.65 25.93 -13.05
CA ASP A 39 -8.75 25.19 -12.45
C ASP A 39 -8.66 23.70 -12.80
N ILE A 40 -8.75 22.83 -11.80
CA ILE A 40 -8.77 21.38 -11.95
C ILE A 40 -10.22 20.90 -11.83
N TYR A 41 -10.68 20.18 -12.84
CA TYR A 41 -12.03 19.62 -12.89
C TYR A 41 -12.00 18.10 -12.86
N HIS A 42 -13.08 17.50 -12.36
CA HIS A 42 -13.33 16.08 -12.51
C HIS A 42 -13.40 15.72 -14.01
N PRO A 43 -12.71 14.65 -14.47
CA PRO A 43 -12.85 14.19 -15.84
C PRO A 43 -14.32 13.85 -16.13
N ALA A 44 -14.86 14.31 -17.25
CA ALA A 44 -16.23 13.97 -17.63
C ALA A 44 -16.30 12.48 -17.99
N LEU A 45 -17.16 11.73 -17.29
CA LEU A 45 -17.51 10.36 -17.66
C LEU A 45 -18.48 10.41 -18.85
N ALA A 46 -17.95 10.11 -20.04
CA ALA A 46 -18.65 9.87 -21.30
C ALA A 46 -19.39 11.07 -21.98
N PRO A 47 -19.57 11.04 -23.33
CA PRO A 47 -20.04 12.18 -24.11
C PRO A 47 -21.55 12.48 -24.04
N THR A 48 -22.34 11.70 -23.30
CA THR A 48 -23.81 11.64 -23.46
C THR A 48 -24.62 12.26 -22.33
N ALA A 49 -23.99 12.81 -21.29
CA ALA A 49 -24.69 13.53 -20.22
C ALA A 49 -24.31 15.03 -20.24
N PRO A 50 -25.22 15.95 -19.87
CA PRO A 50 -24.88 17.37 -19.71
C PRO A 50 -23.80 17.47 -18.62
N THR A 51 -22.56 17.69 -19.06
CA THR A 51 -21.35 17.56 -18.25
C THR A 51 -21.25 18.69 -17.24
N TYR A 52 -21.80 18.49 -16.04
CA TYR A 52 -21.35 19.26 -14.88
C TYR A 52 -19.96 18.73 -14.49
N ARG A 53 -18.92 19.36 -15.02
CA ARG A 53 -17.54 19.08 -14.59
C ARG A 53 -17.40 19.65 -13.18
N GLU A 54 -17.40 18.80 -12.16
CA GLU A 54 -17.16 19.24 -10.78
C GLU A 54 -15.78 19.93 -10.71
N LEU A 55 -15.75 21.18 -10.25
CA LEU A 55 -14.51 21.86 -9.95
C LEU A 55 -13.91 21.24 -8.68
N LEU A 56 -12.74 20.62 -8.82
CA LEU A 56 -12.02 19.97 -7.72
C LEU A 56 -11.06 20.94 -7.02
N CYS A 57 -10.40 21.82 -7.77
CA CYS A 57 -9.45 22.79 -7.25
C CYS A 57 -9.46 24.05 -8.09
N ARG A 58 -9.50 25.23 -7.46
CA ARG A 58 -9.31 26.50 -8.16
C ARG A 58 -7.84 26.75 -8.50
N GLY A 59 -7.59 27.45 -9.59
CA GLY A 59 -6.29 28.06 -9.85
C GLY A 59 -5.89 29.00 -8.72
N GLY A 60 -4.62 28.96 -8.32
CA GLY A 60 -4.05 29.68 -7.18
C GLY A 60 -4.29 29.02 -5.82
N ALA A 61 -5.11 27.96 -5.73
CA ALA A 61 -5.29 27.22 -4.48
C ALA A 61 -4.23 26.13 -4.29
N ALA A 62 -4.01 25.75 -3.03
CA ALA A 62 -3.13 24.65 -2.66
C ALA A 62 -3.63 23.35 -3.30
N ARG A 63 -2.80 22.77 -4.17
CA ARG A 63 -3.13 21.55 -4.89
C ARG A 63 -2.87 20.35 -3.99
N LEU A 64 -3.82 19.41 -3.92
CA LEU A 64 -3.69 18.16 -3.16
C LEU A 64 -3.34 17.00 -4.08
N GLY A 65 -2.73 15.94 -3.54
CA GLY A 65 -2.24 14.80 -4.31
C GLY A 65 -3.33 14.03 -5.07
N TRP A 66 -4.56 14.09 -4.59
CA TRP A 66 -5.71 13.41 -5.23
C TRP A 66 -6.38 14.24 -6.35
N HIS A 67 -6.12 15.54 -6.47
CA HIS A 67 -6.79 16.39 -7.47
C HIS A 67 -6.48 15.96 -8.92
N LEU A 68 -5.29 15.43 -9.17
CA LEU A 68 -4.79 15.21 -10.52
C LEU A 68 -5.11 13.82 -11.06
N SER A 69 -5.25 13.68 -12.38
CA SER A 69 -5.41 12.36 -13.03
C SER A 69 -4.05 11.67 -13.22
N PRO A 70 -4.00 10.32 -13.27
CA PRO A 70 -2.75 9.60 -13.51
C PRO A 70 -2.09 10.03 -14.84
N SER A 71 -0.82 10.42 -14.75
CA SER A 71 0.05 10.82 -15.86
C SER A 71 1.51 10.73 -15.40
N LYS A 72 2.46 10.90 -16.33
CA LYS A 72 3.90 10.90 -15.99
C LYS A 72 4.24 12.01 -15.00
N GLU A 73 3.66 13.19 -15.16
CA GLU A 73 3.88 14.34 -14.27
C GLU A 73 3.30 14.07 -12.88
N THR A 74 2.09 13.51 -12.81
CA THR A 74 1.41 13.27 -11.55
C THR A 74 2.01 12.10 -10.78
N THR A 75 2.63 11.15 -11.49
CA THR A 75 3.47 10.10 -10.90
C THR A 75 4.63 10.72 -10.11
N LEU A 76 5.32 11.73 -10.67
CA LEU A 76 6.41 12.42 -9.97
C LEU A 76 5.89 13.17 -8.74
N ILE A 77 4.75 13.86 -8.86
CA ILE A 77 4.14 14.57 -7.73
C ILE A 77 3.77 13.59 -6.60
N ARG A 78 3.19 12.45 -6.96
CA ARG A 78 2.78 11.38 -6.03
C ARG A 78 3.94 10.54 -5.48
N SER A 79 5.15 10.71 -5.99
CA SER A 79 6.34 10.04 -5.43
C SER A 79 6.56 10.40 -3.95
N THR A 80 6.17 11.61 -3.55
CA THR A 80 6.20 12.06 -2.15
C THR A 80 5.25 11.25 -1.26
N VAL A 81 4.06 10.91 -1.78
CA VAL A 81 3.09 10.03 -1.11
C VAL A 81 3.64 8.61 -1.00
N ALA A 82 4.20 8.08 -2.09
CA ALA A 82 4.81 6.74 -2.09
C ALA A 82 5.96 6.64 -1.07
N PHE A 83 6.80 7.67 -1.00
CA PHE A 83 7.87 7.76 -0.02
C PHE A 83 7.32 7.79 1.42
N ALA A 84 6.35 8.65 1.70
CA ALA A 84 5.76 8.76 3.04
C ALA A 84 5.10 7.45 3.50
N VAL A 85 4.33 6.79 2.61
CA VAL A 85 3.72 5.48 2.90
C VAL A 85 4.78 4.41 3.12
N SER A 86 5.90 4.46 2.40
CA SER A 86 7.01 3.51 2.59
C SER A 86 7.67 3.65 3.95
N LEU A 87 7.69 4.85 4.54
CA LEU A 87 8.16 5.09 5.91
C LEU A 87 7.17 4.58 6.96
N ASP A 88 5.86 4.66 6.68
CA ASP A 88 4.83 4.17 7.60
C ASP A 88 4.67 2.63 7.52
N PHE A 89 4.98 2.02 6.37
CA PHE A 89 4.92 0.56 6.13
C PHE A 89 6.27 -0.02 5.64
N PRO A 90 7.35 0.07 6.43
CA PRO A 90 8.67 -0.40 6.01
C PRO A 90 8.69 -1.92 5.77
N HIS A 91 7.89 -2.70 6.49
CA HIS A 91 7.77 -4.15 6.27
C HIS A 91 7.22 -4.50 4.87
N LEU A 92 6.47 -3.58 4.23
CA LEU A 92 5.93 -3.76 2.88
C LEU A 92 6.77 -3.09 1.81
N PHE A 93 7.45 -1.98 2.09
CA PHE A 93 8.06 -1.18 1.04
C PHE A 93 9.53 -0.84 1.27
N LYS A 94 10.16 -1.35 2.33
CA LYS A 94 11.61 -1.20 2.50
C LYS A 94 12.35 -1.86 1.33
N GLU A 95 13.30 -1.12 0.79
CA GLU A 95 14.23 -1.59 -0.24
C GLU A 95 15.22 -2.60 0.37
N PRO A 96 15.57 -3.67 -0.37
CA PRO A 96 16.61 -4.62 0.06
C PRO A 96 17.92 -3.90 0.40
N ALA A 97 18.54 -4.24 1.52
CA ALA A 97 19.74 -3.55 2.02
C ALA A 97 21.02 -4.01 1.30
N SER A 98 20.95 -5.07 0.50
CA SER A 98 22.07 -5.64 -0.23
C SER A 98 21.63 -6.27 -1.55
N LEU A 99 22.59 -6.45 -2.46
CA LEU A 99 22.38 -7.18 -3.72
C LEU A 99 21.94 -8.64 -3.48
N GLU A 100 22.41 -9.25 -2.39
CA GLU A 100 22.05 -10.62 -2.01
C GLU A 100 20.59 -10.72 -1.57
N GLU A 101 20.12 -9.79 -0.74
CA GLU A 101 18.69 -9.69 -0.37
C GLU A 101 17.84 -9.45 -1.60
N TYR A 102 18.26 -8.50 -2.46
CA TYR A 102 17.55 -8.21 -3.70
C TYR A 102 17.42 -9.48 -4.55
N ARG A 103 18.52 -10.18 -4.83
CA ARG A 103 18.49 -11.45 -5.59
C ARG A 103 17.61 -12.49 -4.93
N ARG A 104 17.65 -12.64 -3.61
CA ARG A 104 16.85 -13.61 -2.85
C ARG A 104 15.35 -13.41 -3.04
N GLU A 105 14.88 -12.16 -3.10
CA GLU A 105 13.46 -11.88 -3.37
C GLU A 105 13.02 -12.40 -4.76
N TRP A 106 13.93 -12.44 -5.73
CA TRP A 106 13.67 -12.93 -7.09
C TRP A 106 13.87 -14.43 -7.26
N VAL A 107 14.26 -15.17 -6.22
CA VAL A 107 14.39 -16.63 -6.28
C VAL A 107 13.04 -17.28 -5.92
N PRO A 108 12.37 -17.99 -6.85
CA PRO A 108 11.15 -18.71 -6.55
C PRO A 108 11.40 -19.84 -5.54
N ASN A 109 10.37 -20.17 -4.75
CA ASN A 109 10.38 -21.34 -3.88
C ASN A 109 10.16 -22.65 -4.65
N ALA A 110 10.08 -23.77 -3.94
CA ALA A 110 9.87 -25.09 -4.52
C ALA A 110 8.57 -25.24 -5.34
N PHE A 111 7.63 -24.30 -5.21
CA PHE A 111 6.37 -24.24 -5.96
C PHE A 111 6.39 -23.18 -7.07
N GLU A 112 7.57 -22.74 -7.50
CA GLU A 112 7.77 -21.70 -8.53
C GLU A 112 7.12 -20.36 -8.18
N CYS A 113 6.89 -20.11 -6.88
CA CYS A 113 6.26 -18.89 -6.38
C CYS A 113 7.26 -18.04 -5.59
N TYR A 114 7.11 -16.72 -5.62
CA TYR A 114 7.94 -15.85 -4.78
C TYR A 114 7.53 -16.00 -3.31
N SER A 115 8.50 -16.27 -2.43
CA SER A 115 8.26 -16.37 -0.98
C SER A 115 7.95 -15.01 -0.35
N ILE A 116 8.49 -13.96 -0.95
CA ILE A 116 8.26 -12.56 -0.63
C ILE A 116 8.08 -11.87 -1.97
N VAL A 117 7.06 -11.03 -2.11
CA VAL A 117 6.87 -10.29 -3.36
C VAL A 117 8.06 -9.35 -3.59
N PRO A 118 8.77 -9.44 -4.73
CA PRO A 118 9.90 -8.59 -5.02
C PRO A 118 9.62 -7.10 -4.82
N HIS A 119 10.59 -6.37 -4.28
CA HIS A 119 10.49 -4.95 -3.96
C HIS A 119 9.97 -4.12 -5.13
N GLN A 120 10.41 -4.42 -6.36
CA GLN A 120 9.94 -3.73 -7.56
C GLN A 120 8.42 -3.88 -7.75
N PHE A 121 7.87 -5.08 -7.58
CA PHE A 121 6.43 -5.29 -7.66
C PHE A 121 5.69 -4.60 -6.52
N ARG A 122 6.24 -4.63 -5.29
CA ARG A 122 5.64 -3.92 -4.14
C ARG A 122 5.54 -2.41 -4.42
N ARG A 123 6.56 -1.80 -5.04
CA ARG A 123 6.53 -0.39 -5.47
C ARG A 123 5.49 -0.12 -6.56
N ASP A 124 5.40 -0.97 -7.57
CA ASP A 124 4.43 -0.81 -8.65
C ASP A 124 2.98 -0.95 -8.15
N ILE A 125 2.76 -1.88 -7.21
CA ILE A 125 1.48 -2.05 -6.51
C ILE A 125 1.14 -0.77 -5.74
N LEU A 126 2.08 -0.22 -4.98
CA LEU A 126 1.88 1.01 -4.23
C LEU A 126 1.51 2.18 -5.14
N ALA A 127 2.24 2.39 -6.24
CA ALA A 127 1.95 3.45 -7.21
C ALA A 127 0.51 3.34 -7.76
N ARG A 128 0.11 2.14 -8.18
CA ARG A 128 -1.27 1.88 -8.65
C ARG A 128 -2.31 2.11 -7.55
N LEU A 129 -2.00 1.72 -6.31
CA LEU A 129 -2.92 1.91 -5.19
C LEU A 129 -3.11 3.39 -4.83
N ILE A 130 -2.06 4.21 -4.97
CA ILE A 130 -2.13 5.66 -4.84
C ILE A 130 -3.06 6.24 -5.90
N ASP A 131 -2.91 5.84 -7.16
CA ASP A 131 -3.79 6.30 -8.24
C ASP A 131 -5.26 5.91 -7.99
N ILE A 132 -5.51 4.67 -7.56
CA ILE A 132 -6.86 4.21 -7.22
C ILE A 132 -7.44 5.04 -6.08
N CYS A 133 -6.68 5.25 -4.99
CA CYS A 133 -7.17 6.05 -3.86
C CYS A 133 -7.45 7.50 -4.28
N ALA A 134 -6.66 8.07 -5.19
CA ALA A 134 -6.91 9.41 -5.70
C ALA A 134 -8.19 9.48 -6.52
N GLU A 135 -8.45 8.51 -7.40
CA GLU A 135 -9.72 8.44 -8.14
C GLU A 135 -10.91 8.20 -7.19
N ASP A 136 -10.77 7.30 -6.21
CA ASP A 136 -11.80 7.08 -5.18
C ASP A 136 -12.15 8.38 -4.44
N MET A 137 -11.17 9.25 -4.16
CA MET A 137 -11.39 10.56 -3.52
C MET A 137 -12.06 11.60 -4.44
N LYS A 138 -11.91 11.47 -5.75
CA LYS A 138 -12.64 12.31 -6.72
C LYS A 138 -14.10 11.90 -6.77
N GLU A 139 -14.38 10.60 -6.81
CA GLU A 139 -15.74 10.06 -6.88
C GLU A 139 -16.49 10.16 -5.53
N ASP A 140 -15.85 9.82 -4.40
CA ASP A 140 -16.45 9.86 -3.07
C ASP A 140 -15.94 11.03 -2.23
N LYS A 141 -16.80 12.04 -2.07
CA LYS A 141 -16.48 13.26 -1.30
C LYS A 141 -16.17 12.98 0.17
N ARG A 142 -16.66 11.87 0.74
CA ARG A 142 -16.39 11.48 2.15
C ARG A 142 -14.92 11.11 2.34
N LEU A 143 -14.22 10.69 1.29
CA LEU A 143 -12.81 10.36 1.37
C LEU A 143 -11.90 11.59 1.32
N ARG A 144 -12.41 12.76 0.95
CA ARG A 144 -11.63 14.01 0.82
C ARG A 144 -11.16 14.57 2.16
N TYR A 145 -11.89 14.30 3.24
CA TYR A 145 -11.55 14.74 4.59
C TYR A 145 -11.30 13.56 5.51
N ASN A 146 -10.34 13.70 6.43
CA ASN A 146 -10.01 12.63 7.37
C ASN A 146 -11.19 12.29 8.29
N ALA A 147 -11.97 13.29 8.71
CA ALA A 147 -13.10 13.12 9.61
C ALA A 147 -14.25 12.27 9.03
N THR A 148 -14.34 12.20 7.70
CA THR A 148 -15.40 11.48 6.99
C THR A 148 -14.91 10.19 6.34
N ASP A 149 -13.63 9.84 6.52
CA ASP A 149 -13.08 8.57 6.08
C ASP A 149 -13.67 7.43 6.92
N PRO A 150 -14.18 6.34 6.33
CA PRO A 150 -14.76 5.22 7.08
C PRO A 150 -13.82 4.57 8.10
N LYS A 151 -12.50 4.61 7.82
CA LYS A 151 -11.45 4.09 8.71
C LYS A 151 -10.32 5.11 8.76
N PRO A 152 -10.44 6.22 9.51
CA PRO A 152 -9.47 7.29 9.46
C PRO A 152 -8.11 6.82 9.96
N TYR A 153 -7.06 7.12 9.19
CA TYR A 153 -5.69 6.79 9.56
C TYR A 153 -5.20 7.77 10.63
N PHE A 154 -4.69 7.21 11.72
CA PHE A 154 -3.97 7.94 12.74
C PHE A 154 -2.53 7.44 12.76
N LYS A 155 -1.59 8.32 12.41
CA LYS A 155 -0.18 8.00 12.45
C LYS A 155 0.17 7.59 13.89
N LYS A 156 0.55 6.33 14.07
CA LYS A 156 1.02 5.85 15.38
C LYS A 156 2.30 6.63 15.71
N PRO A 157 2.43 7.20 16.92
CA PRO A 157 3.67 7.84 17.34
C PRO A 157 4.82 6.86 17.15
N ALA A 158 5.96 7.34 16.65
CA ALA A 158 7.14 6.50 16.53
C ALA A 158 7.47 5.95 17.92
N LEU A 159 7.50 4.62 18.08
CA LEU A 159 7.92 4.01 19.33
C LEU A 159 9.34 4.50 19.66
N PRO A 160 9.59 4.95 20.91
CA PRO A 160 10.92 5.30 21.37
C PRO A 160 11.93 4.21 21.02
N PRO A 161 13.20 4.54 20.76
CA PRO A 161 14.23 3.57 20.37
C PRO A 161 14.32 2.35 21.30
N GLU A 162 14.00 2.55 22.58
CA GLU A 162 14.02 1.55 23.66
C GLU A 162 12.98 0.43 23.47
N LEU A 163 11.85 0.70 22.82
CA LEU A 163 10.75 -0.26 22.60
C LEU A 163 10.80 -0.93 21.22
N ARG A 164 11.81 -0.63 20.38
CA ARG A 164 11.91 -1.16 19.02
C ARG A 164 12.53 -2.57 18.93
N ARG A 165 13.15 -3.08 20.00
CA ARG A 165 13.86 -4.38 19.95
C ARG A 165 12.94 -5.60 20.00
N ASP A 166 11.74 -5.49 20.56
CA ASP A 166 10.90 -6.67 20.82
C ASP A 166 9.82 -6.93 19.76
N ALA A 167 9.60 -6.01 18.83
CA ALA A 167 8.47 -6.08 17.91
C ALA A 167 8.74 -6.89 16.62
N SER A 168 10.00 -7.14 16.24
CA SER A 168 10.30 -7.83 14.96
C SER A 168 10.42 -9.35 15.06
N GLU A 169 10.42 -9.93 16.26
CA GLU A 169 10.64 -11.38 16.42
C GLU A 169 9.39 -12.20 16.81
N ASN A 170 8.33 -11.58 17.34
CA ASN A 170 7.23 -12.33 17.97
C ASN A 170 5.88 -12.29 17.24
N LYS A 171 5.86 -12.35 15.91
CA LYS A 171 4.63 -12.61 15.13
C LYS A 171 4.75 -13.74 14.10
N ARG A 172 5.51 -14.78 14.42
CA ARG A 172 5.29 -16.10 13.78
C ARG A 172 4.48 -16.97 14.73
N ALA A 173 3.29 -17.37 14.31
CA ALA A 173 2.64 -18.53 14.89
C ALA A 173 3.60 -19.72 14.73
N HIS A 174 4.09 -20.23 15.85
CA HIS A 174 4.86 -21.46 15.91
C HIS A 174 3.92 -22.60 15.51
N ILE A 175 4.03 -23.08 14.27
CA ILE A 175 3.40 -24.33 13.86
C ILE A 175 4.39 -25.42 14.27
N GLU A 176 4.09 -26.13 15.35
CA GLU A 176 4.86 -27.32 15.75
C GLU A 176 4.84 -28.35 14.59
N PRO A 177 5.98 -28.94 14.22
CA PRO A 177 6.00 -30.06 13.29
C PRO A 177 5.36 -31.29 13.96
N PRO A 178 4.62 -32.13 13.22
CA PRO A 178 4.03 -33.34 13.77
C PRO A 178 5.12 -34.27 14.29
N GLN A 179 4.98 -34.71 15.55
CA GLN A 179 5.85 -35.68 16.18
C GLN A 179 5.90 -36.96 15.34
N ALA A 180 7.10 -37.30 14.86
CA ALA A 180 7.37 -38.61 14.28
C ALA A 180 7.30 -39.66 15.40
N ASN A 181 6.18 -40.37 15.48
CA ASN A 181 6.05 -41.57 16.30
C ASN A 181 7.03 -42.63 15.80
N THR A 182 8.22 -42.65 16.40
CA THR A 182 9.15 -43.77 16.34
C THR A 182 8.59 -44.88 17.23
N SER A 183 7.89 -45.83 16.63
CA SER A 183 7.59 -47.12 17.25
C SER A 183 8.36 -48.20 16.52
N ASN A 184 9.60 -48.40 16.97
CA ASN A 184 10.33 -49.64 16.74
C ASN A 184 9.50 -50.81 17.27
N ASN A 185 9.28 -51.84 16.45
CA ASN A 185 9.27 -53.22 16.93
C ASN A 185 9.62 -54.18 15.78
N LEU A 186 10.91 -54.56 15.75
CA LEU A 186 11.34 -55.83 15.19
C LEU A 186 10.58 -56.96 15.89
N LYS A 187 10.03 -57.91 15.11
CA LYS A 187 10.07 -59.33 15.47
C LYS A 187 10.02 -60.20 14.22
N ARG A 188 11.15 -60.87 13.97
CA ARG A 188 11.29 -62.07 13.13
C ARG A 188 10.63 -63.26 13.85
N SER A 189 9.96 -64.11 13.08
CA SER A 189 9.84 -65.58 13.26
C SER A 189 9.20 -66.11 11.99
N HIS A 190 10.00 -66.75 11.12
CA HIS A 190 10.11 -68.21 10.92
C HIS A 190 8.96 -68.78 10.10
#